data_AF-A0A7C0VPF2-F1
#
_entry.id   AF-A0A7C0VPF2-F1
#
_cell.length_a   1.000
_cell.length_b   1.000
_cell.length_c   1.000
_cell.angle_alpha   90.00
_cell.angle_beta   90.00
_cell.angle_gamma   90.00
#
_symmetry.space_group_name_H-M   'P 1'
#
loop_
_entity.id
_entity.type
_entity.pdbx_description
1 polymer ?
#
loop_
_entity_poly.entity_id
_entity_poly.type
_entity_poly.pdbx_seq_one_letter_code
_entity_poly.pdbx_strand_id
1 'polypeptide(L)'
;MSDELGNNITVTFPDGALTETIHITLSVATNNLNLPIEERRLPVFKIRPADLSLYQPVEITVEYHTAVSELEKVTLYRVRSENWLLPLGDHACSAGSRTVTATTAFLGDFAEGKMSLEQINTQLDLLVDAMDISWAGITPGRKSMQCDTRIHKAIWDDWKETTAAFIRFFAQRNLLGYYNNLEPGQHTFEEEIELLCENVVSKGVNEVLEQCTPEDLCDRDYTHTIAEMMESMFLLGCDEGSVFNNLMQRFEKILINCSSYLSITSELNIEGGAMVIQTGGVIPLTTSQGSENTVLVEGNGILSVSGSVEGDVCYGVISGTTAVNVTGNRDAGFTYTLTLNLEQMAVLTTICPDLTYEVPLAGGDSRQVVLSQENGYNVVIEESVENGTFAMEVTLGNPYTDLPKRK
;
A
#
# COMPACT_ATOMS: atom_id res chain seq x y z
N MET A 1 -19.07 -22.01 -4.48
CA MET A 1 -19.17 -23.18 -5.39
C MET A 1 -19.07 -24.44 -4.55
N SER A 2 -19.65 -25.57 -4.96
CA SER A 2 -19.50 -26.84 -4.25
C SER A 2 -18.92 -27.91 -5.18
N ASP A 3 -18.10 -28.82 -4.65
CA ASP A 3 -17.58 -29.97 -5.39
C ASP A 3 -18.51 -31.21 -5.30
N GLU A 4 -18.13 -32.32 -5.96
CA GLU A 4 -18.91 -33.57 -5.95
C GLU A 4 -18.95 -34.26 -4.58
N LEU A 5 -18.07 -33.89 -3.65
CA LEU A 5 -18.01 -34.41 -2.28
C LEU A 5 -18.76 -33.52 -1.28
N GLY A 6 -19.36 -32.42 -1.75
CA GLY A 6 -20.11 -31.45 -0.95
C GLY A 6 -19.25 -30.42 -0.21
N ASN A 7 -17.96 -30.32 -0.53
CA ASN A 7 -17.08 -29.28 0.02
C ASN A 7 -17.40 -27.94 -0.66
N ASN A 8 -17.43 -26.84 0.08
CA ASN A 8 -17.66 -25.51 -0.46
C ASN A 8 -16.34 -24.77 -0.68
N ILE A 9 -16.19 -24.17 -1.87
CA ILE A 9 -15.08 -23.29 -2.24
C ILE A 9 -15.68 -21.89 -2.49
N THR A 10 -15.20 -20.91 -1.72
CA THR A 10 -15.58 -19.50 -1.82
C THR A 10 -14.34 -18.66 -2.08
N VAL A 11 -14.49 -17.59 -2.85
CA VAL A 11 -13.42 -16.63 -3.12
C VAL A 11 -13.97 -15.24 -2.81
N THR A 12 -13.29 -14.53 -1.91
CA THR A 12 -13.70 -13.21 -1.43
C THR A 12 -12.72 -12.17 -1.93
N PHE A 13 -13.23 -11.20 -2.72
CA PHE A 13 -12.45 -10.06 -3.20
C PHE A 13 -12.64 -8.89 -2.23
N PRO A 14 -11.57 -8.42 -1.55
CA PRO A 14 -11.64 -7.19 -0.76
C PRO A 14 -11.71 -5.97 -1.67
N ASP A 15 -12.17 -4.85 -1.11
CA ASP A 15 -12.17 -3.54 -1.79
C ASP A 15 -10.74 -3.21 -2.27
N GLY A 16 -10.62 -2.77 -3.52
CA GLY A 16 -9.33 -2.44 -4.15
C GLY A 16 -8.54 -3.63 -4.71
N ALA A 17 -8.98 -4.89 -4.56
CA ALA A 17 -8.28 -6.03 -5.17
C ALA A 17 -8.23 -5.96 -6.71
N LEU A 18 -9.29 -5.39 -7.31
CA LEU A 18 -9.42 -5.12 -8.74
C LEU A 18 -9.68 -3.62 -8.95
N THR A 19 -9.06 -3.05 -9.97
CA THR A 19 -9.20 -1.62 -10.34
C THR A 19 -10.12 -1.40 -11.53
N GLU A 20 -10.58 -2.47 -12.18
CA GLU A 20 -11.47 -2.46 -13.34
C GLU A 20 -12.53 -3.56 -13.19
N THR A 21 -13.66 -3.41 -13.89
CA THR A 21 -14.73 -4.42 -13.89
C THR A 21 -14.32 -5.62 -14.74
N ILE A 22 -13.87 -6.69 -14.09
CA ILE A 22 -13.43 -7.94 -14.73
C ILE A 22 -14.43 -9.08 -14.45
N HIS A 23 -14.72 -9.90 -15.46
CA HIS A 23 -15.57 -11.07 -15.29
C HIS A 23 -14.77 -12.24 -14.68
N ILE A 24 -15.02 -12.52 -13.41
CA ILE A 24 -14.39 -13.64 -12.68
C ILE A 24 -15.27 -14.89 -12.76
N THR A 25 -14.66 -16.05 -13.04
CA THR A 25 -15.34 -17.36 -12.93
C THR A 25 -14.58 -18.31 -12.03
N LEU A 26 -15.32 -19.05 -11.20
CA LEU A 26 -14.83 -20.11 -10.31
C LEU A 26 -15.43 -21.43 -10.79
N SER A 27 -14.59 -22.45 -11.04
CA SER A 27 -15.01 -23.76 -11.56
C SER A 27 -14.17 -24.91 -11.00
N VAL A 28 -14.69 -26.14 -11.00
CA VAL A 28 -13.94 -27.37 -10.67
C VAL A 28 -13.46 -28.05 -11.96
N ALA A 29 -12.24 -28.55 -11.97
CA ALA A 29 -11.72 -29.39 -13.04
C ALA A 29 -12.26 -30.82 -12.93
N THR A 30 -12.83 -31.35 -14.02
CA THR A 30 -13.38 -32.72 -14.08
C THR A 30 -12.32 -33.82 -14.07
N ASN A 31 -11.04 -33.46 -14.24
CA ASN A 31 -9.95 -34.41 -14.39
C ASN A 31 -9.02 -34.31 -13.18
N ASN A 32 -8.74 -35.44 -12.53
CA ASN A 32 -7.69 -35.51 -11.52
C ASN A 32 -6.31 -35.42 -12.20
N LEU A 33 -5.70 -34.24 -12.14
CA LEU A 33 -4.27 -34.08 -12.42
C LEU A 33 -3.46 -34.86 -11.38
N ASN A 34 -2.41 -35.55 -11.85
CA ASN A 34 -1.46 -36.26 -10.99
C ASN A 34 -0.43 -35.25 -10.45
N LEU A 35 -0.78 -34.62 -9.34
CA LEU A 35 0.03 -33.58 -8.68
C LEU A 35 0.88 -34.18 -7.54
N PRO A 36 2.05 -33.59 -7.20
CA PRO A 36 2.94 -34.07 -6.13
C PRO A 36 2.41 -33.74 -4.72
N ILE A 37 1.21 -34.24 -4.39
CA ILE A 37 0.54 -34.06 -3.11
C ILE A 37 0.08 -35.45 -2.63
N GLU A 38 0.59 -35.90 -1.48
CA GLU A 38 0.33 -37.23 -0.91
C GLU A 38 -1.14 -37.44 -0.51
N GLU A 39 -1.71 -36.53 0.29
CA GLU A 39 -3.13 -36.57 0.66
C GLU A 39 -3.89 -35.41 -0.01
N ARG A 40 -4.80 -35.70 -0.94
CA ARG A 40 -5.71 -34.70 -1.52
C ARG A 40 -7.15 -34.99 -1.13
N ARG A 41 -7.93 -33.94 -0.82
CA ARG A 41 -9.37 -34.02 -0.54
C ARG A 41 -10.21 -33.28 -1.58
N LEU A 42 -9.66 -32.26 -2.25
CA LEU A 42 -10.32 -31.56 -3.35
C LEU A 42 -9.83 -31.98 -4.76
N PRO A 43 -10.72 -31.97 -5.76
CA PRO A 43 -10.32 -31.82 -7.15
C PRO A 43 -9.64 -30.46 -7.38
N VAL A 44 -8.87 -30.32 -8.46
CA VAL A 44 -8.29 -29.03 -8.84
C VAL A 44 -9.42 -28.06 -9.18
N PHE A 45 -9.38 -26.86 -8.65
CA PHE A 45 -10.34 -25.80 -8.98
C PHE A 45 -9.64 -24.63 -9.68
N LYS A 46 -10.42 -23.83 -10.40
CA LYS A 46 -9.92 -22.83 -11.34
C LYS A 46 -10.62 -21.51 -11.07
N ILE A 47 -9.84 -20.47 -10.81
CA ILE A 47 -10.29 -19.09 -10.85
C ILE A 47 -9.80 -18.49 -12.18
N ARG A 48 -10.66 -17.73 -12.87
CA ARG A 48 -10.35 -17.14 -14.18
C ARG A 48 -10.76 -15.68 -14.26
N PRO A 49 -10.08 -14.84 -15.08
CA PRO A 49 -8.98 -15.18 -16.00
C PRO A 49 -7.72 -15.66 -15.25
N ALA A 50 -6.94 -16.55 -15.89
CA ALA A 50 -5.71 -17.06 -15.27
C ALA A 50 -4.61 -16.00 -15.36
N ASP A 51 -3.68 -16.06 -14.40
CA ASP A 51 -2.50 -15.20 -14.31
C ASP A 51 -2.82 -13.70 -14.20
N LEU A 52 -4.08 -13.37 -13.86
CA LEU A 52 -4.46 -12.04 -13.42
C LEU A 52 -3.85 -11.79 -12.04
N SER A 53 -3.00 -10.78 -11.99
CA SER A 53 -2.46 -10.23 -10.75
C SER A 53 -3.40 -9.19 -10.15
N LEU A 54 -3.42 -9.12 -8.82
CA LEU A 54 -4.33 -8.32 -8.01
C LEU A 54 -3.53 -7.24 -7.25
N TYR A 55 -4.21 -6.18 -6.80
CA TYR A 55 -3.61 -5.13 -5.96
C TYR A 55 -3.80 -5.37 -4.45
N GLN A 56 -4.67 -6.31 -4.08
CA GLN A 56 -4.87 -6.81 -2.73
C GLN A 56 -5.09 -8.33 -2.80
N PRO A 57 -4.57 -9.11 -1.84
CA PRO A 57 -4.80 -10.56 -1.82
C PRO A 57 -6.29 -10.89 -1.68
N VAL A 58 -6.78 -11.84 -2.49
CA VAL A 58 -8.12 -12.43 -2.32
C VAL A 58 -8.06 -13.58 -1.35
N GLU A 59 -9.11 -13.73 -0.54
CA GLU A 59 -9.24 -14.88 0.36
C GLU A 59 -9.91 -16.04 -0.39
N ILE A 60 -9.29 -17.21 -0.36
CA ILE A 60 -9.89 -18.48 -0.75
C ILE A 60 -10.29 -19.22 0.51
N THR A 61 -11.59 -19.50 0.68
CA THR A 61 -12.12 -20.33 1.76
C THR A 61 -12.50 -21.70 1.21
N VAL A 62 -11.99 -22.76 1.84
CA VAL A 62 -12.48 -24.14 1.68
C VAL A 62 -13.18 -24.57 2.96
N GLU A 63 -14.43 -24.98 2.85
CA GLU A 63 -15.22 -25.61 3.91
C GLU A 63 -15.44 -27.09 3.57
N TYR A 64 -14.84 -27.99 4.34
CA TYR A 64 -14.95 -29.43 4.11
C TYR A 64 -16.26 -29.99 4.64
N HIS A 65 -16.95 -30.77 3.80
CA HIS A 65 -18.16 -31.47 4.20
C HIS A 65 -17.91 -32.45 5.37
N THR A 66 -16.75 -33.10 5.36
CA THR A 66 -16.32 -34.05 6.40
C THR A 66 -15.15 -33.47 7.19
N ALA A 67 -15.05 -33.76 8.49
CA ALA A 67 -13.92 -33.32 9.29
C ALA A 67 -12.61 -33.94 8.79
N VAL A 68 -11.58 -33.12 8.60
CA VAL A 68 -10.24 -33.53 8.18
C VAL A 68 -9.32 -33.62 9.41
N SER A 69 -8.58 -34.71 9.54
CA SER A 69 -7.56 -34.89 10.57
C SER A 69 -6.27 -34.16 10.21
N GLU A 70 -5.63 -33.52 11.19
CA GLU A 70 -4.42 -32.71 11.01
C GLU A 70 -4.64 -31.58 9.99
N LEU A 71 -5.70 -30.79 10.21
CA LEU A 71 -6.13 -29.70 9.35
C LEU A 71 -5.03 -28.63 9.20
N GLU A 72 -4.23 -28.42 10.24
CA GLU A 72 -3.07 -27.52 10.29
C GLU A 72 -1.95 -27.89 9.30
N LYS A 73 -1.91 -29.16 8.83
CA LYS A 73 -0.97 -29.61 7.78
C LYS A 73 -1.53 -29.47 6.38
N VAL A 74 -2.83 -29.22 6.22
CA VAL A 74 -3.46 -28.99 4.92
C VAL A 74 -3.00 -27.64 4.39
N THR A 75 -2.79 -27.55 3.08
CA THR A 75 -2.39 -26.32 2.40
C THR A 75 -3.05 -26.22 1.04
N LEU A 76 -3.40 -24.99 0.69
CA LEU A 76 -3.82 -24.60 -0.65
C LEU A 76 -2.60 -24.20 -1.46
N TYR A 77 -2.55 -24.64 -2.71
CA TYR A 77 -1.45 -24.44 -3.64
C TYR A 77 -1.98 -23.85 -4.96
N ARG A 78 -1.28 -22.88 -5.56
CA ARG A 78 -1.42 -22.55 -6.98
C ARG A 78 -0.65 -23.59 -7.80
N VAL A 79 -1.27 -24.07 -8.88
CA VAL A 79 -0.68 -25.00 -9.84
C VAL A 79 0.01 -24.20 -10.94
N ARG A 80 1.35 -24.08 -10.89
CA ARG A 80 2.15 -23.48 -11.97
C ARG A 80 2.42 -24.51 -13.09
N SER A 81 2.64 -25.77 -12.73
CA SER A 81 2.67 -26.91 -13.67
C SER A 81 2.27 -28.22 -12.97
N GLU A 82 2.19 -29.33 -13.70
CA GLU A 82 1.84 -30.65 -13.13
C GLU A 82 2.80 -31.09 -12.01
N ASN A 83 4.07 -30.65 -12.04
CA ASN A 83 5.10 -30.97 -11.06
C ASN A 83 5.48 -29.79 -10.14
N TRP A 84 4.93 -28.60 -10.36
CA TRP A 84 5.34 -27.37 -9.66
C TRP A 84 4.14 -26.65 -9.05
N LEU A 85 4.12 -26.61 -7.72
CA LEU A 85 3.04 -26.13 -6.87
C LEU A 85 3.58 -25.08 -5.91
N LEU A 86 2.93 -23.91 -5.89
CA LEU A 86 3.29 -22.81 -4.99
C LEU A 86 2.26 -22.74 -3.86
N PRO A 87 2.61 -23.03 -2.60
CA PRO A 87 1.68 -22.91 -1.49
C PRO A 87 1.31 -21.43 -1.29
N LEU A 88 0.03 -21.20 -0.98
CA LEU A 88 -0.52 -19.86 -0.80
C LEU A 88 -0.07 -19.18 0.51
N GLY A 89 -0.39 -17.89 0.65
CA GLY A 89 -0.13 -17.12 1.86
C GLY A 89 -1.18 -17.34 2.96
N ASP A 90 -0.83 -16.88 4.17
CA ASP A 90 -1.74 -16.64 5.31
C ASP A 90 -2.76 -17.76 5.61
N HIS A 91 -2.32 -19.02 5.62
CA HIS A 91 -3.23 -20.12 5.99
C HIS A 91 -3.74 -20.00 7.43
N ALA A 92 -5.04 -19.84 7.58
CA ALA A 92 -5.72 -19.99 8.86
C ALA A 92 -6.61 -21.25 8.87
N CYS A 93 -6.60 -21.96 9.99
CA CYS A 93 -7.36 -23.17 10.23
C CYS A 93 -8.17 -23.01 11.52
N SER A 94 -9.49 -22.94 11.43
CA SER A 94 -10.35 -22.86 12.61
C SER A 94 -10.68 -24.26 13.13
N ALA A 95 -10.01 -24.67 14.20
CA ALA A 95 -10.23 -25.96 14.83
C ALA A 95 -11.71 -26.14 15.22
N GLY A 96 -12.36 -27.15 14.62
CA GLY A 96 -13.79 -27.46 14.82
C GLY A 96 -14.74 -26.98 13.72
N SER A 97 -14.38 -25.99 12.90
CA SER A 97 -15.25 -25.47 11.81
C SER A 97 -15.11 -26.21 10.48
N ARG A 98 -14.08 -27.05 10.32
CA ARG A 98 -13.74 -27.72 9.05
C ARG A 98 -13.38 -26.75 7.91
N THR A 99 -12.84 -25.58 8.23
CA THR A 99 -12.43 -24.58 7.23
C THR A 99 -10.92 -24.37 7.18
N VAL A 100 -10.40 -24.24 5.96
CA VAL A 100 -9.07 -23.67 5.66
C VAL A 100 -9.31 -22.39 4.86
N THR A 101 -8.70 -21.29 5.28
CA THR A 101 -8.54 -20.10 4.44
C THR A 101 -7.09 -19.96 3.99
N ALA A 102 -6.87 -19.25 2.88
CA ALA A 102 -5.56 -18.82 2.40
C ALA A 102 -5.71 -17.57 1.54
N THR A 103 -4.66 -16.78 1.41
CA THR A 103 -4.62 -15.57 0.58
C THR A 103 -3.83 -15.81 -0.71
N THR A 104 -4.24 -15.17 -1.80
CA THR A 104 -3.44 -15.12 -3.04
C THR A 104 -3.61 -13.79 -3.76
N ALA A 105 -2.52 -13.28 -4.35
CA ALA A 105 -2.55 -12.13 -5.25
C ALA A 105 -2.75 -12.54 -6.73
N PHE A 106 -2.94 -13.82 -7.02
CA PHE A 106 -3.01 -14.35 -8.39
C PHE A 106 -4.23 -15.21 -8.61
N LEU A 107 -4.80 -15.14 -9.80
CA LEU A 107 -5.83 -16.07 -10.25
C LEU A 107 -5.20 -17.18 -11.11
N GLY A 108 -5.77 -18.38 -11.09
CA GLY A 108 -5.16 -19.53 -11.76
C GLY A 108 -5.83 -20.87 -11.45
N ASP A 109 -5.07 -21.95 -11.55
CA ASP A 109 -5.48 -23.28 -11.10
C ASP A 109 -4.96 -23.51 -9.68
N PHE A 110 -5.76 -24.18 -8.85
CA PHE A 110 -5.48 -24.40 -7.45
C PHE A 110 -5.75 -25.84 -7.03
N ALA A 111 -4.91 -26.34 -6.13
CA ALA A 111 -5.04 -27.65 -5.52
C ALA A 111 -5.00 -27.52 -3.99
N GLU A 112 -5.48 -28.56 -3.32
CA GLU A 112 -5.48 -28.69 -1.87
C GLU A 112 -4.87 -30.03 -1.50
N GLY A 113 -4.18 -30.05 -0.36
CA GLY A 113 -3.83 -31.29 0.32
C GLY A 113 -2.67 -31.15 1.28
N LYS A 114 -2.07 -32.29 1.61
CA LYS A 114 -0.83 -32.40 2.41
C LYS A 114 0.28 -32.98 1.56
N MET A 115 1.46 -32.40 1.68
CA MET A 115 2.69 -32.95 1.12
C MET A 115 3.50 -33.69 2.18
N SER A 116 4.22 -34.72 1.75
CA SER A 116 5.28 -35.32 2.57
C SER A 116 6.49 -34.38 2.66
N LEU A 117 7.38 -34.63 3.62
CA LEU A 117 8.64 -33.87 3.76
C LEU A 117 9.53 -33.97 2.49
N GLU A 118 9.54 -35.13 1.85
CA GLU A 118 10.26 -35.36 0.58
C GLU A 118 9.66 -34.55 -0.57
N GLN A 119 8.32 -34.47 -0.66
CA GLN A 119 7.63 -33.63 -1.64
C GLN A 119 7.91 -32.14 -1.41
N ILE A 120 7.89 -31.67 -0.16
CA ILE A 120 8.20 -30.27 0.17
C ILE A 120 9.63 -29.92 -0.23
N ASN A 121 10.62 -30.76 0.12
CA ASN A 121 12.00 -30.54 -0.29
C ASN A 121 12.14 -30.53 -1.82
N THR A 122 11.45 -31.43 -2.52
CA THR A 122 11.43 -31.45 -4.00
C THR A 122 10.84 -30.15 -4.59
N GLN A 123 9.81 -29.56 -3.98
CA GLN A 123 9.25 -28.28 -4.43
C GLN A 123 10.17 -27.09 -4.11
N LEU A 124 10.92 -27.14 -3.00
CA LEU A 124 11.96 -26.16 -2.69
C LEU A 124 13.12 -26.22 -3.69
N ASP A 125 13.59 -27.41 -4.06
CA ASP A 125 14.63 -27.59 -5.09
C ASP A 125 14.14 -27.01 -6.44
N LEU A 126 12.91 -27.32 -6.85
CA LEU A 126 12.30 -26.75 -8.05
C LEU A 126 12.15 -25.23 -8.01
N LEU A 127 11.88 -24.64 -6.84
CA LEU A 127 11.81 -23.19 -6.66
C LEU A 127 13.19 -22.53 -6.83
N VAL A 128 14.24 -23.13 -6.26
CA VAL A 128 15.62 -22.67 -6.37
C VAL A 128 16.11 -22.73 -7.82
N ASP A 129 15.89 -23.87 -8.49
CA ASP A 129 16.21 -24.08 -9.91
C ASP A 129 15.45 -23.10 -10.82
N ALA A 130 14.15 -22.90 -10.61
CA ALA A 130 13.30 -22.08 -11.48
C ALA A 130 13.72 -20.59 -11.54
N MET A 131 14.34 -20.08 -10.48
CA MET A 131 14.79 -18.68 -10.40
C MET A 131 16.25 -18.46 -10.82
N ASP A 132 16.97 -19.52 -11.23
CA ASP A 132 18.44 -19.49 -11.42
C ASP A 132 19.14 -18.87 -10.19
N ILE A 133 18.74 -19.34 -9.00
CA ILE A 133 19.38 -19.00 -7.73
C ILE A 133 20.26 -20.17 -7.34
N SER A 134 21.55 -19.92 -7.15
CA SER A 134 22.35 -20.83 -6.32
C SER A 134 22.41 -20.24 -4.92
N TRP A 135 22.32 -21.09 -3.89
CA TRP A 135 22.63 -20.73 -2.50
C TRP A 135 24.09 -20.27 -2.29
N ALA A 136 24.91 -20.23 -3.36
CA ALA A 136 26.29 -19.77 -3.39
C ALA A 136 26.51 -18.49 -4.24
N GLY A 137 25.44 -17.82 -4.70
CA GLY A 137 25.53 -16.58 -5.49
C GLY A 137 24.82 -16.59 -6.85
N ILE A 138 24.82 -15.44 -7.53
CA ILE A 138 23.79 -15.02 -8.49
C ILE A 138 24.27 -14.91 -9.96
N THR A 139 23.40 -15.31 -10.90
CA THR A 139 23.45 -14.92 -12.33
C THR A 139 22.38 -13.85 -12.65
N PRO A 140 22.63 -12.81 -13.47
CA PRO A 140 21.65 -11.75 -13.75
C PRO A 140 20.57 -12.08 -14.81
N GLY A 141 19.36 -11.56 -14.59
CA GLY A 141 18.19 -11.65 -15.49
C GLY A 141 18.19 -10.68 -16.69
N ARG A 142 17.10 -10.71 -17.48
CA ARG A 142 17.01 -9.99 -18.77
C ARG A 142 16.65 -8.50 -18.62
N LYS A 143 17.39 -7.63 -19.31
CA LYS A 143 17.06 -6.19 -19.41
C LYS A 143 16.01 -5.94 -20.50
N SER A 144 14.90 -5.30 -20.13
CA SER A 144 14.00 -4.66 -21.11
C SER A 144 14.60 -3.36 -21.62
N MET A 145 14.29 -2.98 -22.87
CA MET A 145 14.65 -1.70 -23.48
C MET A 145 13.51 -0.66 -23.44
N GLN A 146 12.34 -1.02 -22.92
CA GLN A 146 11.17 -0.13 -22.80
C GLN A 146 10.66 -0.09 -21.36
N CYS A 147 10.37 1.11 -20.87
CA CYS A 147 9.92 1.37 -19.50
C CYS A 147 8.40 1.23 -19.43
N ASP A 148 7.93 0.00 -19.25
CA ASP A 148 6.52 -0.32 -19.01
C ASP A 148 6.33 -0.63 -17.52
N THR A 149 5.45 0.12 -16.85
CA THR A 149 5.21 -0.02 -15.40
C THR A 149 4.51 -1.33 -15.06
N ARG A 150 3.74 -1.89 -16.00
CA ARG A 150 3.11 -3.22 -15.87
C ARG A 150 4.16 -4.33 -15.85
N ILE A 151 5.31 -4.14 -16.51
CA ILE A 151 6.45 -5.08 -16.42
C ILE A 151 7.08 -5.03 -15.02
N HIS A 152 7.19 -3.85 -14.40
CA HIS A 152 7.70 -3.73 -13.03
C HIS A 152 6.81 -4.49 -12.05
N LYS A 153 5.49 -4.28 -12.12
CA LYS A 153 4.52 -5.02 -11.29
C LYS A 153 4.58 -6.52 -11.56
N ALA A 154 4.48 -6.95 -12.82
CA ALA A 154 4.47 -8.36 -13.19
C ALA A 154 5.75 -9.13 -12.78
N ILE A 155 6.93 -8.49 -12.82
CA ILE A 155 8.17 -9.07 -12.30
C ILE A 155 8.07 -9.20 -10.77
N TRP A 156 7.76 -8.11 -10.07
CA TRP A 156 7.71 -8.12 -8.60
C TRP A 156 6.69 -9.11 -8.04
N ASP A 157 5.52 -9.16 -8.67
CA ASP A 157 4.44 -10.09 -8.41
C ASP A 157 4.92 -11.57 -8.41
N ASP A 158 5.72 -11.96 -9.40
CA ASP A 158 6.26 -13.32 -9.53
C ASP A 158 7.28 -13.64 -8.42
N TRP A 159 8.13 -12.67 -8.09
CA TRP A 159 9.07 -12.73 -6.96
C TRP A 159 8.36 -12.77 -5.60
N LYS A 160 7.25 -12.03 -5.43
CA LYS A 160 6.44 -11.98 -4.22
C LYS A 160 5.73 -13.31 -3.96
N GLU A 161 5.10 -13.91 -4.99
CA GLU A 161 4.49 -15.25 -4.85
C GLU A 161 5.55 -16.29 -4.48
N THR A 162 6.72 -16.22 -5.12
CA THR A 162 7.82 -17.14 -4.85
C THR A 162 8.37 -16.98 -3.43
N THR A 163 8.53 -15.75 -2.94
CA THR A 163 8.96 -15.46 -1.56
C THR A 163 7.96 -16.02 -0.55
N ALA A 164 6.66 -15.81 -0.76
CA ALA A 164 5.60 -16.38 0.09
C ALA A 164 5.63 -17.93 0.08
N ALA A 165 5.92 -18.53 -1.07
CA ALA A 165 6.03 -19.98 -1.20
C ALA A 165 7.17 -20.58 -0.33
N PHE A 166 8.35 -19.96 -0.30
CA PHE A 166 9.45 -20.38 0.59
C PHE A 166 9.04 -20.33 2.06
N ILE A 167 8.55 -19.17 2.53
CA ILE A 167 8.13 -18.98 3.92
C ILE A 167 7.14 -20.06 4.34
N ARG A 168 6.18 -20.38 3.46
CA ARG A 168 5.18 -21.40 3.74
C ARG A 168 5.76 -22.83 3.71
N PHE A 169 6.68 -23.14 2.81
CA PHE A 169 7.37 -24.44 2.82
C PHE A 169 8.29 -24.62 4.03
N PHE A 170 8.98 -23.58 4.48
CA PHE A 170 9.77 -23.60 5.71
C PHE A 170 8.87 -23.81 6.94
N ALA A 171 7.73 -23.14 7.01
CA ALA A 171 6.72 -23.38 8.05
C ALA A 171 6.18 -24.82 8.03
N GLN A 172 5.95 -25.42 6.85
CA GLN A 172 5.57 -26.82 6.72
C GLN A 172 6.68 -27.78 7.18
N ARG A 173 7.95 -27.53 6.79
CA ARG A 173 9.12 -28.31 7.27
C ARG A 173 9.21 -28.26 8.80
N ASN A 174 8.96 -27.11 9.41
CA ASN A 174 8.92 -26.97 10.86
C ASN A 174 7.78 -27.78 11.51
N LEU A 175 6.56 -27.71 10.95
CA LEU A 175 5.41 -28.51 11.42
C LEU A 175 5.63 -30.03 11.28
N LEU A 176 6.39 -30.46 10.27
CA LEU A 176 6.80 -31.86 10.09
C LEU A 176 8.06 -32.24 10.89
N GLY A 177 8.62 -31.31 11.67
CA GLY A 177 9.73 -31.55 12.59
C GLY A 177 11.11 -31.64 11.95
N TYR A 178 11.28 -31.10 10.73
CA TYR A 178 12.56 -31.11 10.00
C TYR A 178 13.71 -30.51 10.84
N TYR A 179 13.54 -29.28 11.33
CA TYR A 179 14.58 -28.58 12.10
C TYR A 179 14.89 -29.19 13.48
N ASN A 180 14.13 -30.19 13.93
CA ASN A 180 14.41 -30.88 15.19
C ASN A 180 15.59 -31.87 15.10
N ASN A 181 15.98 -32.30 13.90
CA ASN A 181 17.01 -33.32 13.68
C ASN A 181 17.91 -32.95 12.48
N LEU A 182 18.44 -31.74 12.46
CA LEU A 182 19.30 -31.26 11.38
C LEU A 182 20.59 -32.10 11.25
N GLU A 183 20.87 -32.58 10.04
CA GLU A 183 22.13 -33.22 9.69
C GLU A 183 23.25 -32.18 9.47
N PRO A 184 24.53 -32.54 9.64
CA PRO A 184 25.64 -31.61 9.41
C PRO A 184 25.62 -31.02 7.98
N GLY A 185 25.50 -29.69 7.88
CA GLY A 185 25.41 -28.96 6.62
C GLY A 185 23.99 -28.61 6.19
N GLN A 186 22.97 -28.95 6.98
CA GLN A 186 21.60 -28.41 6.83
C GLN A 186 21.45 -27.10 7.60
N HIS A 187 20.67 -26.17 7.04
CA HIS A 187 20.43 -24.85 7.61
C HIS A 187 19.36 -24.86 8.70
N THR A 188 19.45 -23.94 9.66
CA THR A 188 18.34 -23.69 10.59
C THR A 188 17.21 -22.90 9.92
N PHE A 189 16.04 -22.82 10.57
CA PHE A 189 14.94 -22.01 10.07
C PHE A 189 15.33 -20.53 9.94
N GLU A 190 16.08 -20.02 10.91
CA GLU A 190 16.60 -18.64 10.93
C GLU A 190 17.59 -18.40 9.78
N GLU A 191 18.53 -19.32 9.56
CA GLU A 191 19.49 -19.25 8.44
C GLU A 191 18.77 -19.29 7.08
N GLU A 192 17.72 -20.11 6.91
CA GLU A 192 16.95 -20.16 5.67
C GLU A 192 16.12 -18.88 5.42
N ILE A 193 15.67 -18.19 6.47
CA ILE A 193 15.01 -16.88 6.35
C ILE A 193 16.02 -15.77 6.00
N GLU A 194 17.23 -15.80 6.57
CA GLU A 194 18.33 -14.90 6.19
C GLU A 194 18.72 -15.11 4.72
N LEU A 195 18.90 -16.37 4.29
CA LEU A 195 19.19 -16.71 2.90
C LEU A 195 18.05 -16.33 1.94
N LEU A 196 16.78 -16.41 2.36
CA LEU A 196 15.63 -15.94 1.59
C LEU A 196 15.70 -14.43 1.35
N CYS A 197 16.05 -13.66 2.39
CA CYS A 197 16.23 -12.23 2.32
C CYS A 197 17.36 -11.82 1.36
N GLU A 198 18.55 -12.43 1.51
CA GLU A 198 19.73 -12.12 0.70
C GLU A 198 19.60 -12.57 -0.76
N ASN A 199 19.11 -13.79 -1.01
CA ASN A 199 19.20 -14.42 -2.33
C ASN A 199 17.92 -14.30 -3.16
N VAL A 200 16.74 -14.21 -2.54
CA VAL A 200 15.44 -14.17 -3.23
C VAL A 200 14.89 -12.75 -3.24
N VAL A 201 14.59 -12.17 -2.07
CA VAL A 201 13.96 -10.83 -1.98
C VAL A 201 14.86 -9.77 -2.60
N SER A 202 16.12 -9.72 -2.19
CA SER A 202 17.08 -8.75 -2.72
C SER A 202 17.37 -8.94 -4.22
N LYS A 203 17.25 -10.17 -4.75
CA LYS A 203 17.38 -10.44 -6.20
C LYS A 203 16.16 -9.92 -6.97
N GLY A 204 14.94 -10.18 -6.48
CA GLY A 204 13.71 -9.67 -7.10
C GLY A 204 13.59 -8.15 -7.06
N VAL A 205 13.98 -7.54 -5.94
CA VAL A 205 14.09 -6.07 -5.84
C VAL A 205 15.11 -5.55 -6.85
N ASN A 206 16.32 -6.12 -6.92
CA ASN A 206 17.31 -5.71 -7.91
C ASN A 206 16.81 -5.88 -9.35
N GLU A 207 16.13 -6.97 -9.70
CA GLU A 207 15.66 -7.20 -11.08
C GLU A 207 14.67 -6.12 -11.55
N VAL A 208 13.82 -5.61 -10.65
CA VAL A 208 12.94 -4.47 -10.94
C VAL A 208 13.68 -3.13 -10.89
N LEU A 209 14.62 -2.95 -9.96
CA LEU A 209 15.47 -1.76 -9.90
C LEU A 209 16.49 -1.66 -11.07
N GLU A 210 16.77 -2.76 -11.76
CA GLU A 210 17.53 -2.79 -13.01
C GLU A 210 16.68 -2.46 -14.25
N GLN A 211 15.35 -2.52 -14.15
CA GLN A 211 14.47 -1.96 -15.17
C GLN A 211 14.53 -0.42 -15.12
N CYS A 212 14.31 0.20 -16.28
CA CYS A 212 14.35 1.63 -16.40
C CYS A 212 13.17 2.30 -15.68
N THR A 213 13.49 3.26 -14.83
CA THR A 213 12.54 4.12 -14.13
C THR A 213 11.54 4.73 -15.13
N PRO A 214 10.23 4.66 -14.87
CA PRO A 214 9.22 5.30 -15.73
C PRO A 214 9.36 6.83 -15.72
N GLU A 215 8.86 7.48 -16.78
CA GLU A 215 8.80 8.94 -16.85
C GLU A 215 7.84 9.52 -15.80
N ASP A 216 6.69 8.87 -15.59
CA ASP A 216 5.79 9.14 -14.46
C ASP A 216 6.17 8.23 -13.28
N LEU A 217 6.82 8.82 -12.27
CA LEU A 217 7.17 8.15 -11.01
C LEU A 217 5.96 7.81 -10.16
N CYS A 218 4.79 8.39 -10.44
CA CYS A 218 3.56 8.23 -9.68
C CYS A 218 2.53 7.33 -10.38
N ASP A 219 2.94 6.64 -11.44
CA ASP A 219 2.19 5.52 -11.99
C ASP A 219 1.83 4.51 -10.89
N ARG A 220 0.57 4.05 -10.90
CA ARG A 220 0.00 3.20 -9.84
C ARG A 220 0.74 1.87 -9.71
N ASP A 221 1.10 1.24 -10.83
CA ASP A 221 1.76 -0.07 -10.81
C ASP A 221 3.17 0.06 -10.27
N TYR A 222 3.90 1.08 -10.70
CA TYR A 222 5.25 1.36 -10.23
C TYR A 222 5.29 1.75 -8.74
N THR A 223 4.42 2.67 -8.29
CA THR A 223 4.35 3.11 -6.89
C THR A 223 3.95 1.99 -5.94
N HIS A 224 2.92 1.22 -6.28
CA HIS A 224 2.51 0.02 -5.55
C HIS A 224 3.65 -1.00 -5.46
N THR A 225 4.32 -1.29 -6.58
CA THR A 225 5.45 -2.22 -6.63
C THR A 225 6.58 -1.82 -5.68
N ILE A 226 7.03 -0.56 -5.72
CA ILE A 226 8.11 -0.09 -4.84
C ILE A 226 7.68 -0.08 -3.36
N ALA A 227 6.41 0.24 -3.06
CA ALA A 227 5.88 0.19 -1.69
C ALA A 227 5.82 -1.25 -1.14
N GLU A 228 5.35 -2.22 -1.94
CA GLU A 228 5.29 -3.63 -1.54
C GLU A 228 6.69 -4.26 -1.38
N MET A 229 7.67 -3.83 -2.18
CA MET A 229 9.07 -4.21 -1.97
C MET A 229 9.60 -3.71 -0.63
N MET A 230 9.34 -2.45 -0.28
CA MET A 230 9.76 -1.89 1.00
C MET A 230 9.13 -2.64 2.17
N GLU A 231 7.82 -2.91 2.09
CA GLU A 231 7.10 -3.71 3.09
C GLU A 231 7.69 -5.12 3.22
N SER A 232 7.93 -5.81 2.10
CA SER A 232 8.48 -7.17 2.08
C SER A 232 9.91 -7.23 2.62
N MET A 233 10.75 -6.24 2.30
CA MET A 233 12.09 -6.12 2.87
C MET A 233 12.04 -5.88 4.37
N PHE A 234 11.18 -4.97 4.87
CA PHE A 234 11.04 -4.74 6.31
C PHE A 234 10.49 -5.95 7.07
N LEU A 235 9.50 -6.66 6.52
CA LEU A 235 8.90 -7.84 7.15
C LEU A 235 9.89 -9.00 7.31
N LEU A 236 10.91 -9.07 6.45
CA LEU A 236 11.93 -10.12 6.44
C LEU A 236 13.29 -9.68 7.00
N GLY A 237 13.42 -8.45 7.54
CA GLY A 237 14.67 -7.94 8.10
C GLY A 237 15.74 -7.60 7.06
N CYS A 238 15.33 -7.30 5.83
CA CYS A 238 16.20 -6.91 4.71
C CYS A 238 16.44 -5.39 4.66
N ASP A 239 16.61 -4.72 5.79
CA ASP A 239 16.77 -3.27 5.89
C ASP A 239 18.23 -2.77 5.84
N GLU A 240 19.16 -3.65 5.46
CA GLU A 240 20.58 -3.34 5.26
C GLU A 240 21.06 -3.57 3.81
N GLY A 241 22.25 -3.07 3.49
CA GLY A 241 22.92 -3.29 2.20
C GLY A 241 22.53 -2.35 1.06
N SER A 242 23.20 -2.48 -0.09
CA SER A 242 23.05 -1.55 -1.23
C SER A 242 21.70 -1.64 -1.94
N VAL A 243 21.09 -2.83 -1.95
CA VAL A 243 19.79 -3.09 -2.59
C VAL A 243 18.68 -2.32 -1.87
N PHE A 244 18.59 -2.49 -0.56
CA PHE A 244 17.66 -1.74 0.28
C PHE A 244 17.89 -0.23 0.19
N ASN A 245 19.14 0.23 0.26
CA ASN A 245 19.45 1.65 0.10
C ASN A 245 19.00 2.22 -1.28
N ASN A 246 19.14 1.46 -2.36
CA ASN A 246 18.67 1.86 -3.68
C ASN A 246 17.14 1.88 -3.76
N LEU A 247 16.48 0.87 -3.17
CA LEU A 247 15.02 0.80 -3.08
C LEU A 247 14.47 1.96 -2.26
N MET A 248 15.02 2.21 -1.07
CA MET A 248 14.67 3.32 -0.19
C MET A 248 14.83 4.65 -0.93
N GLN A 249 15.92 4.88 -1.68
CA GLN A 249 16.05 6.09 -2.50
C GLN A 249 14.99 6.21 -3.60
N ARG A 250 14.47 5.10 -4.15
CA ARG A 250 13.34 5.13 -5.09
C ARG A 250 12.02 5.39 -4.35
N PHE A 251 11.82 4.79 -3.18
CA PHE A 251 10.64 4.95 -2.34
C PHE A 251 10.53 6.36 -1.76
N GLU A 252 11.62 6.94 -1.23
CA GLU A 252 11.69 8.35 -0.82
C GLU A 252 11.40 9.30 -1.98
N LYS A 253 11.92 9.04 -3.18
CA LYS A 253 11.57 9.82 -4.38
C LYS A 253 10.09 9.68 -4.74
N ILE A 254 9.49 8.51 -4.56
CA ILE A 254 8.03 8.35 -4.66
C ILE A 254 7.35 9.15 -3.56
N LEU A 255 7.70 9.03 -2.28
CA LEU A 255 7.06 9.82 -1.22
C LEU A 255 7.19 11.34 -1.43
N ILE A 256 8.30 11.82 -2.01
CA ILE A 256 8.59 13.24 -2.31
C ILE A 256 7.92 13.74 -3.62
N ASN A 257 7.64 12.85 -4.58
CA ASN A 257 7.02 13.22 -5.86
C ASN A 257 5.56 12.73 -6.00
N CYS A 258 5.10 11.87 -5.08
CA CYS A 258 3.84 11.13 -5.05
C CYS A 258 3.16 11.11 -3.65
N SER A 259 2.98 12.25 -2.95
CA SER A 259 2.06 12.38 -1.77
C SER A 259 1.46 13.79 -1.59
N SER A 260 0.14 13.96 -1.48
CA SER A 260 -0.49 15.29 -1.63
C SER A 260 -0.85 16.03 -0.34
N TYR A 261 -0.42 17.30 -0.25
CA TYR A 261 -0.88 18.25 0.75
C TYR A 261 -0.90 19.70 0.25
N LEU A 262 -1.83 20.51 0.76
CA LEU A 262 -1.72 21.97 0.73
C LEU A 262 -1.06 22.45 2.01
N SER A 263 0.02 23.21 1.89
CA SER A 263 0.47 24.11 2.94
C SER A 263 -0.31 25.42 2.79
N ILE A 264 -1.01 25.83 3.85
CA ILE A 264 -1.73 27.11 3.89
C ILE A 264 -1.17 27.93 5.03
N THR A 265 -0.75 29.15 4.71
CA THR A 265 -0.28 30.16 5.67
C THR A 265 -0.96 31.49 5.34
N SER A 266 -1.55 32.15 6.32
CA SER A 266 -2.14 33.47 6.13
C SER A 266 -1.87 34.41 7.30
N GLU A 267 -1.66 35.68 7.00
CA GLU A 267 -1.49 36.75 7.97
C GLU A 267 -2.54 37.84 7.76
N LEU A 268 -3.21 38.26 8.83
CA LEU A 268 -4.08 39.43 8.88
C LEU A 268 -3.41 40.48 9.77
N ASN A 269 -3.13 41.65 9.21
CA ASN A 269 -2.53 42.78 9.92
C ASN A 269 -3.50 43.97 9.89
N ILE A 270 -3.91 44.46 11.07
CA ILE A 270 -4.78 45.63 11.21
C ILE A 270 -4.00 46.77 11.87
N GLU A 271 -3.61 47.74 11.06
CA GLU A 271 -2.80 48.92 11.42
C GLU A 271 -3.51 49.79 12.48
N GLY A 272 -4.85 49.88 12.40
CA GLY A 272 -5.66 50.68 13.31
C GLY A 272 -5.69 50.23 14.78
N GLY A 273 -5.10 49.06 15.09
CA GLY A 273 -5.05 48.51 16.44
C GLY A 273 -3.84 47.62 16.74
N ALA A 274 -2.78 47.65 15.91
CA ALA A 274 -1.59 46.80 16.05
C ALA A 274 -1.92 45.30 16.27
N MET A 275 -2.90 44.80 15.52
CA MET A 275 -3.39 43.42 15.61
C MET A 275 -2.79 42.59 14.48
N VAL A 276 -2.07 41.52 14.83
CA VAL A 276 -1.57 40.53 13.89
C VAL A 276 -2.17 39.17 14.23
N ILE A 277 -2.84 38.54 13.27
CA ILE A 277 -3.32 37.15 13.33
C ILE A 277 -2.55 36.33 12.31
N GLN A 278 -2.01 35.19 12.73
CA GLN A 278 -1.41 34.20 11.86
C GLN A 278 -2.26 32.92 11.91
N THR A 279 -2.56 32.37 10.75
CA THR A 279 -3.24 31.09 10.59
C THR A 279 -2.38 30.19 9.73
N GLY A 280 -2.10 28.96 10.18
CA GLY A 280 -1.15 28.09 9.49
C GLY A 280 -1.38 26.60 9.73
N GLY A 281 -1.09 25.79 8.71
CA GLY A 281 -1.20 24.34 8.80
C GLY A 281 -1.09 23.63 7.45
N VAL A 282 -1.28 22.31 7.48
CA VAL A 282 -1.16 21.42 6.33
C VAL A 282 -2.44 20.62 6.17
N ILE A 283 -2.99 20.61 4.96
CA ILE A 283 -4.22 19.88 4.60
C ILE A 283 -3.83 18.72 3.67
N PRO A 284 -3.92 17.45 4.08
CA PRO A 284 -3.71 16.34 3.16
C PRO A 284 -4.81 16.33 2.09
N LEU A 285 -4.43 16.04 0.84
CA LEU A 285 -5.38 15.86 -0.26
C LEU A 285 -5.46 14.39 -0.68
N THR A 286 -6.66 13.94 -0.96
CA THR A 286 -6.96 12.68 -1.64
C THR A 286 -7.41 12.98 -3.07
N THR A 287 -7.22 12.01 -3.97
CA THR A 287 -7.63 12.15 -5.37
C THR A 287 -8.43 10.93 -5.82
N SER A 288 -9.50 11.15 -6.59
CA SER A 288 -10.32 10.06 -7.14
C SER A 288 -10.67 10.29 -8.62
N GLN A 289 -11.01 9.22 -9.33
CA GLN A 289 -11.27 9.30 -10.77
C GLN A 289 -12.54 10.13 -11.06
N GLY A 290 -12.41 11.19 -11.87
CA GLY A 290 -13.53 12.05 -12.25
C GLY A 290 -14.11 11.72 -13.63
N SER A 291 -13.39 12.09 -14.68
CA SER A 291 -13.75 11.83 -16.08
C SER A 291 -12.52 11.38 -16.89
N GLU A 292 -12.67 11.09 -18.19
CA GLU A 292 -11.56 10.66 -19.06
C GLU A 292 -10.32 11.57 -19.02
N ASN A 293 -10.47 12.86 -18.67
CA ASN A 293 -9.37 13.82 -18.62
C ASN A 293 -9.33 14.64 -17.30
N THR A 294 -10.07 14.25 -16.26
CA THR A 294 -10.08 14.95 -14.98
C THR A 294 -10.10 14.03 -13.77
N VAL A 295 -9.39 14.43 -12.72
CA VAL A 295 -9.32 13.76 -11.42
C VAL A 295 -9.98 14.69 -10.39
N LEU A 296 -10.88 14.16 -9.57
CA LEU A 296 -11.46 14.88 -8.43
C LEU A 296 -10.40 14.98 -7.32
N VAL A 297 -10.36 16.11 -6.63
CA VAL A 297 -9.43 16.40 -5.54
C VAL A 297 -10.24 16.82 -4.32
N GLU A 298 -10.04 16.13 -3.20
CA GLU A 298 -10.70 16.44 -1.93
C GLU A 298 -9.65 16.53 -0.81
N GLY A 299 -9.95 17.25 0.28
CA GLY A 299 -9.05 17.35 1.42
C GLY A 299 -9.74 17.95 2.62
N ASN A 300 -9.36 17.52 3.83
CA ASN A 300 -9.90 18.07 5.07
C ASN A 300 -8.78 18.21 6.10
N GLY A 301 -8.77 19.33 6.83
CA GLY A 301 -7.79 19.54 7.89
C GLY A 301 -8.09 20.77 8.74
N ILE A 302 -7.15 21.08 9.64
CA ILE A 302 -7.30 22.12 10.64
C ILE A 302 -6.03 22.97 10.65
N LEU A 303 -6.18 24.28 10.44
CA LEU A 303 -5.11 25.26 10.62
C LEU A 303 -5.16 25.78 12.06
N SER A 304 -3.99 26.01 12.66
CA SER A 304 -3.87 26.68 13.95
C SER A 304 -4.03 28.18 13.75
N VAL A 305 -4.84 28.86 14.58
CA VAL A 305 -4.96 30.32 14.62
C VAL A 305 -4.26 30.82 15.87
N SER A 306 -3.35 31.78 15.71
CA SER A 306 -2.69 32.50 16.79
C SER A 306 -2.61 33.99 16.48
N GLY A 307 -2.43 34.83 17.50
CA GLY A 307 -2.23 36.25 17.28
C GLY A 307 -2.16 37.05 18.56
N SER A 308 -1.84 38.33 18.42
CA SER A 308 -1.76 39.27 19.53
C SER A 308 -2.21 40.66 19.13
N VAL A 309 -2.71 41.41 20.11
CA VAL A 309 -3.08 42.82 20.00
C VAL A 309 -2.39 43.56 21.13
N GLU A 310 -1.55 44.54 20.79
CA GLU A 310 -0.94 45.43 21.79
C GLU A 310 -1.82 46.66 22.06
N GLY A 311 -1.88 47.07 23.32
CA GLY A 311 -2.58 48.29 23.73
C GLY A 311 -1.94 48.87 25.00
N ASP A 312 -2.11 50.19 25.19
CA ASP A 312 -1.40 50.94 26.24
C ASP A 312 -1.67 50.48 27.68
N VAL A 313 -2.78 49.77 27.92
CA VAL A 313 -3.26 49.35 29.24
C VAL A 313 -3.71 47.88 29.29
N CYS A 314 -4.16 47.33 28.17
CA CYS A 314 -4.63 45.96 28.05
C CYS A 314 -3.95 45.30 26.84
N TYR A 315 -3.74 43.99 26.89
CA TYR A 315 -3.25 43.21 25.76
C TYR A 315 -4.27 42.14 25.37
N GLY A 316 -4.32 41.81 24.08
CA GLY A 316 -5.15 40.75 23.53
C GLY A 316 -4.31 39.57 23.08
N VAL A 317 -4.78 38.35 23.37
CA VAL A 317 -4.22 37.11 22.81
C VAL A 317 -5.32 36.41 22.01
N ILE A 318 -4.98 35.93 20.82
CA ILE A 318 -5.88 35.20 19.94
C ILE A 318 -5.42 33.75 19.88
N SER A 319 -6.37 32.83 20.04
CA SER A 319 -6.13 31.40 19.83
C SER A 319 -7.37 30.73 19.26
N GLY A 320 -7.17 29.70 18.44
CA GLY A 320 -8.26 28.95 17.85
C GLY A 320 -7.83 28.05 16.72
N THR A 321 -8.80 27.67 15.91
CA THR A 321 -8.58 26.85 14.72
C THR A 321 -9.44 27.33 13.55
N THR A 322 -8.96 27.05 12.35
CA THR A 322 -9.75 27.16 11.11
C THR A 322 -9.85 25.79 10.49
N ALA A 323 -11.06 25.23 10.44
CA ALA A 323 -11.34 24.03 9.66
C ALA A 323 -11.29 24.38 8.17
N VAL A 324 -10.69 23.50 7.37
CA VAL A 324 -10.58 23.68 5.92
C VAL A 324 -11.11 22.44 5.23
N ASN A 325 -12.05 22.63 4.32
CA ASN A 325 -12.51 21.62 3.37
C ASN A 325 -12.13 22.04 1.95
N VAL A 326 -11.29 21.23 1.31
CA VAL A 326 -10.78 21.42 -0.04
C VAL A 326 -11.59 20.54 -0.99
N THR A 327 -12.10 21.13 -2.06
CA THR A 327 -12.77 20.40 -3.16
C THR A 327 -12.33 20.99 -4.50
N GLY A 328 -12.10 20.16 -5.50
CA GLY A 328 -11.62 20.64 -6.79
C GLY A 328 -11.35 19.55 -7.79
N ASN A 329 -10.70 19.96 -8.88
CA ASN A 329 -10.31 19.06 -9.97
C ASN A 329 -8.85 19.28 -10.35
N ARG A 330 -8.19 18.22 -10.82
CA ARG A 330 -6.95 18.27 -11.58
C ARG A 330 -7.20 17.82 -13.01
N ASP A 331 -6.68 18.55 -13.99
CA ASP A 331 -6.72 18.15 -15.40
C ASP A 331 -5.54 17.25 -15.82
N ALA A 332 -5.52 16.86 -17.09
CA ALA A 332 -4.43 16.09 -17.69
C ALA A 332 -3.11 16.88 -17.86
N GLY A 333 -3.14 18.21 -17.72
CA GLY A 333 -1.96 19.08 -17.70
C GLY A 333 -1.41 19.35 -16.29
N PHE A 334 -1.91 18.62 -15.28
CA PHE A 334 -1.59 18.81 -13.86
C PHE A 334 -1.97 20.20 -13.32
N THR A 335 -2.93 20.89 -13.94
CA THR A 335 -3.52 22.12 -13.36
C THR A 335 -4.57 21.74 -12.34
N TYR A 336 -4.37 22.16 -11.09
CA TYR A 336 -5.31 21.99 -9.98
C TYR A 336 -6.18 23.24 -9.86
N THR A 337 -7.49 23.08 -9.98
CA THR A 337 -8.49 24.12 -9.66
C THR A 337 -9.21 23.71 -8.39
N LEU A 338 -8.85 24.33 -7.27
CA LEU A 338 -9.30 23.96 -5.93
C LEU A 338 -10.15 25.07 -5.30
N THR A 339 -11.11 24.67 -4.47
CA THR A 339 -11.97 25.54 -3.67
C THR A 339 -11.71 25.22 -2.20
N LEU A 340 -11.19 26.22 -1.47
CA LEU A 340 -10.86 26.17 -0.06
C LEU A 340 -12.04 26.77 0.71
N ASN A 341 -12.84 25.92 1.37
CA ASN A 341 -13.91 26.34 2.26
C ASN A 341 -13.33 26.43 3.67
N LEU A 342 -13.35 27.63 4.24
CA LEU A 342 -12.72 27.97 5.51
C LEU A 342 -13.82 28.23 6.55
N GLU A 343 -13.73 27.58 7.72
CA GLU A 343 -14.61 27.84 8.86
C GLU A 343 -13.76 28.09 10.12
N GLN A 344 -13.71 29.33 10.58
CA GLN A 344 -12.90 29.75 11.71
C GLN A 344 -13.69 29.68 13.01
N MET A 345 -13.06 29.10 14.03
CA MET A 345 -13.46 29.16 15.43
C MET A 345 -12.26 29.60 16.28
N ALA A 346 -12.14 30.90 16.51
CA ALA A 346 -11.13 31.47 17.40
C ALA A 346 -11.75 32.30 18.53
N VAL A 347 -10.94 32.63 19.54
CA VAL A 347 -11.31 33.51 20.65
C VAL A 347 -10.22 34.56 20.80
N LEU A 348 -10.62 35.83 20.90
CA LEU A 348 -9.81 36.93 21.40
C LEU A 348 -10.05 37.05 22.90
N THR A 349 -9.02 36.79 23.70
CA THR A 349 -9.03 37.03 25.15
C THR A 349 -8.30 38.35 25.42
N THR A 350 -9.02 39.37 25.86
CA THR A 350 -8.43 40.66 26.24
C THR A 350 -8.23 40.70 27.76
N ILE A 351 -7.02 41.03 28.18
CA ILE A 351 -6.58 41.06 29.57
C ILE A 351 -6.22 42.50 29.95
N CYS A 352 -7.00 43.07 30.87
CA CYS A 352 -6.79 44.37 31.49
C CYS A 352 -6.47 44.18 33.00
N PRO A 353 -5.94 45.19 33.71
CA PRO A 353 -5.59 45.07 35.14
C PRO A 353 -6.75 44.64 36.06
N ASP A 354 -7.97 45.10 35.77
CA ASP A 354 -9.17 44.87 36.59
C ASP A 354 -10.19 43.89 35.96
N LEU A 355 -9.97 43.44 34.73
CA LEU A 355 -10.95 42.65 33.97
C LEU A 355 -10.30 41.81 32.87
N THR A 356 -10.77 40.57 32.71
CA THR A 356 -10.55 39.76 31.50
C THR A 356 -11.90 39.56 30.81
N TYR A 357 -11.94 39.67 29.49
CA TYR A 357 -13.12 39.34 28.70
C TYR A 357 -12.74 38.58 27.42
N GLU A 358 -13.66 37.75 26.94
CA GLU A 358 -13.46 36.89 25.77
C GLU A 358 -14.48 37.25 24.69
N VAL A 359 -14.00 37.33 23.45
CA VAL A 359 -14.83 37.60 22.26
C VAL A 359 -14.64 36.45 21.27
N PRO A 360 -15.69 35.68 20.93
CA PRO A 360 -15.60 34.65 19.91
C PRO A 360 -15.44 35.30 18.53
N LEU A 361 -14.42 34.84 17.80
CA LEU A 361 -14.11 35.19 16.42
C LEU A 361 -14.51 34.04 15.50
N ALA A 362 -15.81 33.92 15.26
CA ALA A 362 -16.40 32.96 14.32
C ALA A 362 -16.62 33.59 12.95
N GLY A 363 -16.32 32.85 11.89
CA GLY A 363 -16.51 33.31 10.51
C GLY A 363 -16.25 32.20 9.49
N GLY A 364 -16.57 32.44 8.23
CA GLY A 364 -16.25 31.51 7.15
C GLY A 364 -16.10 32.21 5.82
N ASP A 365 -15.32 31.61 4.93
CA ASP A 365 -14.94 32.15 3.62
C ASP A 365 -14.74 31.00 2.61
N SER A 366 -14.79 31.30 1.32
CA SER A 366 -14.60 30.32 0.24
C SER A 366 -13.70 30.90 -0.85
N ARG A 367 -12.51 30.32 -1.02
CA ARG A 367 -11.49 30.78 -1.96
C ARG A 367 -11.23 29.78 -3.07
N GLN A 368 -11.31 30.22 -4.32
CA GLN A 368 -10.81 29.44 -5.45
C GLN A 368 -9.33 29.73 -5.68
N VAL A 369 -8.52 28.68 -5.80
CA VAL A 369 -7.09 28.75 -6.12
C VAL A 369 -6.80 27.89 -7.35
N VAL A 370 -5.86 28.36 -8.18
CA VAL A 370 -5.35 27.60 -9.33
C VAL A 370 -3.86 27.38 -9.14
N LEU A 371 -3.42 26.13 -9.12
CA LEU A 371 -2.04 25.72 -8.87
C LEU A 371 -1.58 24.87 -10.06
N SER A 372 -0.46 25.25 -10.69
CA SER A 372 0.05 24.62 -11.90
C SER A 372 1.57 24.73 -11.98
N GLN A 373 2.17 24.11 -12.99
CA GLN A 373 3.60 24.28 -13.25
C GLN A 373 3.98 25.75 -13.55
N GLU A 374 3.06 26.56 -14.09
CA GLU A 374 3.33 27.96 -14.45
C GLU A 374 3.57 28.87 -13.22
N ASN A 375 2.89 28.60 -12.10
CA ASN A 375 3.10 29.29 -10.82
C ASN A 375 3.94 28.48 -9.82
N GLY A 376 4.62 27.42 -10.28
CA GLY A 376 5.42 26.55 -9.41
C GLY A 376 4.61 25.88 -8.31
N TYR A 377 3.30 25.69 -8.53
CA TYR A 377 2.32 25.17 -7.56
C TYR A 377 2.18 26.02 -6.27
N ASN A 378 2.46 27.32 -6.37
CA ASN A 378 2.31 28.31 -5.31
C ASN A 378 1.40 29.46 -5.78
N VAL A 379 0.56 29.99 -4.89
CA VAL A 379 -0.17 31.25 -5.12
C VAL A 379 -0.19 32.07 -3.83
N VAL A 380 0.01 33.38 -3.98
CA VAL A 380 -0.18 34.37 -2.93
C VAL A 380 -1.40 35.24 -3.29
N ILE A 381 -2.32 35.37 -2.35
CA ILE A 381 -3.53 36.18 -2.43
C ILE A 381 -3.35 37.34 -1.44
N GLU A 382 -3.42 38.57 -1.92
CA GLU A 382 -3.35 39.78 -1.08
C GLU A 382 -4.64 40.59 -1.22
N GLU A 383 -5.22 41.02 -0.09
CA GLU A 383 -6.42 41.84 -0.04
C GLU A 383 -6.26 43.00 0.95
N SER A 384 -6.77 44.17 0.58
CA SER A 384 -6.92 45.29 1.51
C SER A 384 -8.18 45.09 2.35
N VAL A 385 -8.05 45.12 3.68
CA VAL A 385 -9.17 45.14 4.62
C VAL A 385 -9.32 46.53 5.22
N GLU A 386 -10.41 46.77 5.97
CA GLU A 386 -10.59 48.06 6.63
C GLU A 386 -9.46 48.31 7.66
N ASN A 387 -8.65 49.33 7.39
CA ASN A 387 -7.44 49.68 8.16
C ASN A 387 -6.38 48.56 8.26
N GLY A 388 -6.20 47.75 7.21
CA GLY A 388 -5.22 46.67 7.24
C GLY A 388 -5.01 45.92 5.93
N THR A 389 -4.23 44.85 6.00
CA THR A 389 -3.95 43.90 4.91
C THR A 389 -4.18 42.46 5.34
N PHE A 390 -4.63 41.65 4.39
CA PHE A 390 -4.70 40.19 4.51
C PHE A 390 -3.83 39.58 3.41
N ALA A 391 -2.97 38.64 3.77
CA ALA A 391 -2.18 37.85 2.83
C ALA A 391 -2.38 36.36 3.11
N MET A 392 -2.65 35.57 2.08
CA MET A 392 -2.71 34.10 2.14
C MET A 392 -1.80 33.49 1.08
N GLU A 393 -0.86 32.67 1.51
CA GLU A 393 -0.04 31.81 0.66
C GLU A 393 -0.59 30.38 0.69
N VAL A 394 -0.79 29.80 -0.48
CA VAL A 394 -1.20 28.40 -0.66
C VAL A 394 -0.20 27.72 -1.58
N THR A 395 0.45 26.69 -1.07
CA THR A 395 1.40 25.86 -1.82
C THR A 395 0.90 24.42 -1.88
N LEU A 396 0.76 23.86 -3.07
CA LEU A 396 0.57 22.41 -3.24
C LEU A 396 1.92 21.71 -3.17
N GLY A 397 2.15 21.03 -2.05
CA GLY A 397 3.15 20.00 -1.97
C GLY A 397 2.58 18.71 -2.52
N ASN A 398 3.06 18.30 -3.71
CA ASN A 398 3.17 16.87 -4.04
C ASN A 398 1.77 16.17 -4.27
N PRO A 399 1.61 14.91 -4.82
CA PRO A 399 0.25 14.44 -5.26
C PRO A 399 -0.36 13.02 -5.00
N TYR A 400 0.29 11.94 -4.52
CA TYR A 400 -0.25 10.55 -4.72
C TYR A 400 -0.03 9.42 -3.67
N THR A 401 -0.54 9.53 -2.44
CA THR A 401 -0.81 8.34 -1.60
C THR A 401 -1.89 8.61 -0.57
N ASP A 402 -2.95 7.80 -0.56
CA ASP A 402 -3.65 7.51 0.69
C ASP A 402 -2.68 6.73 1.58
N LEU A 403 -2.28 7.31 2.71
CA LEU A 403 -1.45 6.61 3.68
C LEU A 403 -2.21 5.39 4.22
N PRO A 404 -1.58 4.21 4.35
CA PRO A 404 -2.19 3.12 5.10
C PRO A 404 -2.49 3.63 6.51
N LYS A 405 -3.76 3.50 6.93
CA LYS A 405 -4.20 3.93 8.26
C LYS A 405 -3.36 3.19 9.30
N ARG A 406 -2.45 3.91 9.98
CA ARG A 406 -1.86 3.44 11.25
C ARG A 406 -3.02 3.08 12.18
N LYS A 407 -3.10 1.80 12.54
CA LYS A 407 -3.92 1.33 13.66
C LYS A 407 -3.24 1.69 14.98
#